data_AF-A0A0D1K5Z1-F1
#
_entry.id   AF-A0A0D1K5Z1-F1
#
_cell.length_a   1.000
_cell.length_b   1.000
_cell.length_c   1.000
_cell.angle_alpha   90.00
_cell.angle_beta   90.00
_cell.angle_gamma   90.00
#
_symmetry.space_group_name_H-M   'P 1'
#
loop_
_entity.id
_entity.type
_entity.pdbx_description
1 polymer ?
#
loop_
_entity_poly.entity_id
_entity_poly.type
_entity_poly.pdbx_seq_one_letter_code
_entity_poly.pdbx_strand_id
1 'polypeptide(L)' 'MMTPEDQKQRRIRGELLHRAVALGEELMRLADDLDMTVAGLHVCQGVEMMREEAERLVGPTH' A
#
# COMPACT_ATOMS: atom_id res chain seq x y z
N MET A 1 6.21 -13.13 23.06
CA MET A 1 6.69 -11.74 23.27
C MET A 1 7.30 -11.28 21.96
N MET A 2 6.96 -10.09 21.49
CA MET A 2 7.50 -9.55 20.24
C MET A 2 8.89 -8.97 20.52
N THR A 3 9.91 -9.43 19.79
CA THR A 3 11.29 -8.96 20.00
C THR A 3 11.46 -7.53 19.46
N PRO A 4 12.50 -6.79 19.89
CA PRO A 4 12.82 -5.49 19.30
C PRO A 4 13.08 -5.56 17.79
N GLU A 5 13.60 -6.70 17.30
CA GLU A 5 13.82 -6.94 15.88
C GLU A 5 12.49 -7.11 15.12
N ASP A 6 11.54 -7.86 15.68
CA ASP A 6 10.19 -8.00 15.11
C ASP A 6 9.47 -6.65 14.99
N GLN A 7 9.62 -5.78 16.01
CA GLN A 7 9.03 -4.43 15.98
C GLN A 7 9.66 -3.56 14.88
N LYS A 8 11.00 -3.65 14.72
CA LYS A 8 11.72 -2.94 13.65
C LYS A 8 11.28 -3.42 12.27
N GLN A 9 11.23 -4.74 12.05
CA GLN A 9 10.80 -5.33 10.78
C GLN A 9 9.35 -4.96 10.45
N ARG A 10 8.46 -5.02 11.45
CA ARG A 10 7.06 -4.60 11.32
C ARG A 10 6.93 -3.16 10.84
N ARG A 11 7.69 -2.24 11.45
CA ARG A 11 7.70 -0.82 11.06
C ARG A 11 8.21 -0.61 9.64
N ILE A 12 9.36 -1.20 9.29
CA ILE A 12 9.93 -1.11 7.94
C ILE A 12 8.94 -1.61 6.90
N ARG A 13 8.27 -2.74 7.17
CA ARG A 13 7.26 -3.30 6.28
C ARG A 13 6.07 -2.36 6.08
N GLY A 14 5.56 -1.75 7.16
CA GLY A 14 4.48 -0.76 7.06
C GLY A 14 4.90 0.48 6.27
N GLU A 15 6.10 1.01 6.51
CA GLU A 15 6.64 2.16 5.76
C GLU A 15 6.79 1.85 4.26
N LEU A 16 7.21 0.63 3.91
CA LEU A 16 7.29 0.20 2.51
C LEU A 16 5.90 0.06 1.86
N LEU A 17 4.92 -0.48 2.59
CA LEU A 17 3.55 -0.59 2.09
C LEU A 17 2.90 0.78 1.84
N HIS A 18 3.11 1.76 2.73
CA HIS A 18 2.64 3.12 2.47
C HIS A 18 3.22 3.74 1.19
N ARG A 19 4.51 3.51 0.93
CA ARG A 19 5.14 3.95 -0.33
C ARG A 19 4.56 3.22 -1.54
N ALA A 20 4.29 1.92 -1.41
CA ALA A 20 3.68 1.13 -2.47
C ALA A 20 2.23 1.56 -2.77
N VAL A 21 1.46 1.95 -1.75
CA VAL A 21 0.13 2.56 -1.91
C VAL A 21 0.22 3.84 -2.73
N ALA A 22 1.12 4.76 -2.37
CA ALA A 22 1.30 6.01 -3.13
C ALA A 22 1.68 5.75 -4.60
N LEU A 23 2.57 4.77 -4.86
CA LEU A 23 2.90 4.36 -6.23
C LEU A 23 1.70 3.77 -6.97
N GLY A 24 0.88 2.96 -6.30
CA GLY A 24 -0.33 2.42 -6.89
C GLY A 24 -1.37 3.50 -7.20
N GLU A 25 -1.48 4.55 -6.39
CA GLU A 25 -2.31 5.72 -6.68
C GLU A 25 -1.86 6.46 -7.96
N GLU A 26 -0.55 6.61 -8.17
CA GLU A 26 -0.03 7.15 -9.45
C GLU A 26 -0.34 6.22 -10.63
N LEU A 27 -0.25 4.90 -10.44
CA LEU A 27 -0.58 3.93 -11.48
C LEU A 27 -2.08 3.94 -11.83
N MET A 28 -2.96 4.17 -10.85
CA MET A 28 -4.39 4.36 -11.11
C MET A 28 -4.62 5.61 -11.98
N ARG A 29 -4.00 6.75 -11.62
CA ARG A 29 -4.07 7.98 -12.43
C ARG A 29 -3.59 7.74 -13.87
N LEU A 30 -2.46 7.05 -14.03
CA LEU A 30 -1.94 6.72 -15.35
C LEU A 30 -2.87 5.79 -16.15
N ALA A 31 -3.50 4.82 -15.48
CA ALA A 31 -4.46 3.93 -16.14
C ALA A 31 -5.71 4.69 -16.61
N ASP A 32 -6.19 5.65 -15.81
CA ASP A 32 -7.30 6.53 -16.18
C ASP A 32 -6.91 7.43 -17.37
N ASP A 33 -5.71 8.02 -17.37
CA ASP A 33 -5.19 8.86 -18.46
C ASP A 33 -5.04 8.10 -19.79
N LEU A 34 -4.89 6.78 -19.74
CA LEU A 34 -4.71 5.90 -20.91
C LEU A 34 -6.00 5.18 -21.33
N ASP A 35 -7.16 5.50 -20.74
CA ASP A 35 -8.43 4.80 -20.93
C ASP A 35 -8.35 3.27 -20.63
N MET A 36 -7.45 2.87 -19.73
CA MET A 36 -7.19 1.48 -19.37
C MET A 36 -8.00 1.04 -18.13
N THR A 37 -9.33 1.18 -18.17
CA THR A 37 -10.22 0.97 -17.01
C THR A 37 -10.02 -0.37 -16.28
N VAL A 38 -9.80 -1.47 -17.02
CA VAL A 38 -9.57 -2.81 -16.42
C VAL A 38 -8.24 -2.87 -15.66
N ALA A 39 -7.19 -2.24 -16.20
CA ALA A 39 -5.90 -2.18 -15.52
C ALA A 39 -6.01 -1.33 -14.25
N GLY A 40 -6.71 -0.20 -14.31
CA GLY A 40 -7.00 0.66 -13.14
C GLY A 40 -7.72 -0.11 -12.03
N LEU A 41 -8.71 -0.95 -12.36
CA LEU A 41 -9.41 -1.80 -11.39
C LEU A 41 -8.48 -2.79 -10.67
N HIS A 42 -7.58 -3.45 -11.40
CA HIS A 42 -6.63 -4.38 -10.79
C HIS A 42 -5.61 -3.68 -9.91
N VAL A 43 -5.14 -2.49 -10.33
CA VAL A 43 -4.24 -1.66 -9.51
C VAL A 43 -4.95 -1.23 -8.23
N CYS A 44 -6.21 -0.77 -8.32
CA CYS A 44 -7.02 -0.37 -7.17
C CYS A 44 -7.16 -1.51 -6.14
N GLN A 45 -7.49 -2.72 -6.59
CA GLN A 45 -7.57 -3.89 -5.69
C GLN A 45 -6.26 -4.16 -4.94
N GLY A 46 -5.12 -4.07 -5.64
CA GLY A 46 -3.81 -4.24 -5.03
C GLY A 46 -3.49 -3.14 -4.00
N VAL A 47 -3.86 -1.89 -4.30
CA VAL A 47 -3.67 -0.73 -3.42
C VAL A 47 -4.45 -0.89 -2.12
N GLU A 48 -5.72 -1.27 -2.19
CA GLU A 48 -6.56 -1.46 -1.00
C GLU A 48 -5.99 -2.55 -0.07
N MET A 49 -5.55 -3.69 -0.62
CA MET A 49 -4.92 -4.74 0.18
C MET A 49 -3.63 -4.27 0.87
N MET A 50 -2.82 -3.46 0.18
CA MET A 50 -1.59 -2.89 0.77
C MET A 50 -1.90 -1.85 1.84
N ARG A 51 -2.95 -1.05 1.66
CA ARG A 51 -3.42 -0.05 2.64
C ARG A 51 -3.88 -0.73 3.92
N GLU A 52 -4.75 -1.73 3.82
CA GLU A 52 -5.21 -2.53 4.96
C GLU A 52 -4.04 -3.18 5.71
N GLU A 53 -3.05 -3.74 4.99
CA GLU A 53 -1.88 -4.33 5.62
C GLU A 53 -0.98 -3.28 6.29
N ALA A 54 -0.80 -2.11 5.69
CA ALA A 54 -0.02 -1.03 6.29
C ALA A 54 -0.67 -0.58 7.61
N GLU A 55 -1.98 -0.32 7.61
CA GLU A 55 -2.73 0.09 8.79
C GLU A 55 -2.65 -0.94 9.93
N ARG A 56 -2.73 -2.24 9.60
CA ARG A 56 -2.52 -3.31 10.60
C ARG A 56 -1.13 -3.27 11.20
N LEU A 57 -0.10 -2.93 10.44
CA LEU A 57 1.29 -2.99 10.88
C LEU A 57 1.70 -1.75 11.69
N VAL A 58 1.32 -0.55 11.26
CA VAL A 58 1.79 0.72 11.86
C VAL A 58 0.70 1.61 12.46
N GLY A 59 -0.57 1.24 12.32
CA GLY A 59 -1.72 2.04 12.75
C GLY A 59 -2.23 2.97 11.65
N PRO A 60 -3.38 3.63 11.86
CA PRO A 60 -3.95 4.55 10.88
C PRO A 60 -3.00 5.75 10.67
N THR A 61 -2.62 5.98 9.42
CA THR A 61 -2.02 7.24 9.00
C THR A 61 -3.13 8.27 8.81
N HIS A 62 -3.21 9.24 9.72
CA HIS A 62 -4.10 10.40 9.63
C HIS A 62 -3.76 11.30 8.44
#